data_AF-A0A7W6D508-F1
#
_entry.id   AF-A0A7W6D508-F1
#
_cell.length_a   1.000
_cell.length_b   1.000
_cell.length_c   1.000
_cell.angle_alpha   90.00
_cell.angle_beta   90.00
_cell.angle_gamma   90.00
#
_symmetry.space_group_name_H-M   'P 1'
#
loop_
_entity.id
_entity.type
_entity.pdbx_description
1 polymer ?
#
loop_
_entity_poly.entity_id
_entity_poly.type
_entity_poly.pdbx_seq_one_letter_code
_entity_poly.pdbx_strand_id
1 'polypeptide(L)'
;MTIIELIRALAEDSPVAICLTDAQPAAPGPLILYANPAFALLTGRPLAEVIGVSPRFMQGRETRRPTLDLFAKALAEKQRFHGQITNYRGDGRKYLVEIDCRPLLGPDGEPTHFLAFEREVARRRGRPGSGVAGRFEPVSVPDSDLPAALRSMAAFASLPPAAE
;
A
#
# COMPACT_ATOMS: atom_id res chain seq x y z
N MET A 1 -15.78 -17.36 -9.08
CA MET A 1 -14.58 -16.55 -8.86
C MET A 1 -14.79 -15.71 -7.62
N THR A 2 -13.97 -15.90 -6.59
CA THR A 2 -14.00 -15.09 -5.36
C THR A 2 -13.33 -13.74 -5.59
N ILE A 3 -13.54 -12.77 -4.69
CA ILE A 3 -12.87 -11.47 -4.76
C ILE A 3 -11.34 -11.61 -4.66
N ILE A 4 -10.85 -12.57 -3.86
CA ILE A 4 -9.43 -12.85 -3.70
C ILE A 4 -8.85 -13.36 -5.03
N GLU A 5 -9.54 -14.28 -5.72
CA GLU A 5 -9.12 -14.80 -7.03
C GLU A 5 -9.06 -13.69 -8.09
N LEU A 6 -10.05 -12.79 -8.11
CA LEU A 6 -10.06 -11.65 -9.02
C LEU A 6 -8.91 -10.69 -8.76
N ILE A 7 -8.72 -10.27 -7.51
CA ILE A 7 -7.64 -9.35 -7.14
C ILE A 7 -6.28 -9.99 -7.42
N ARG A 8 -6.11 -11.28 -7.12
CA ARG A 8 -4.92 -12.04 -7.48
C ARG A 8 -4.62 -11.95 -8.97
N ALA A 9 -5.59 -12.29 -9.82
CA ALA A 9 -5.41 -12.28 -11.27
C ALA A 9 -5.01 -10.90 -11.84
N LEU A 10 -5.40 -9.81 -11.17
CA LEU A 10 -5.09 -8.44 -11.59
C LEU A 10 -3.80 -7.88 -10.97
N ALA A 11 -3.45 -8.31 -9.76
CA ALA A 11 -2.42 -7.65 -8.95
C ALA A 11 -1.12 -8.46 -8.80
N GLU A 12 -1.11 -9.76 -9.13
CA GLU A 12 0.04 -10.65 -8.92
C GLU A 12 1.30 -10.10 -9.59
N ASP A 13 1.18 -9.66 -10.85
CA ASP A 13 2.30 -9.10 -11.64
C ASP A 13 2.35 -7.56 -11.62
N SER A 14 1.72 -6.92 -10.63
CA SER A 14 1.83 -5.47 -10.48
C SER A 14 3.13 -5.07 -9.78
N PRO A 15 3.87 -4.05 -10.28
CA PRO A 15 5.03 -3.49 -9.58
C PRO A 15 4.63 -2.62 -8.38
N VAL A 16 3.34 -2.32 -8.19
CA VAL A 16 2.82 -1.61 -7.02
C VAL A 16 2.53 -2.62 -5.92
N ALA A 17 2.94 -2.32 -4.69
CA ALA A 17 2.58 -3.16 -3.55
C ALA A 17 1.08 -3.09 -3.30
N ILE A 18 0.42 -4.25 -3.32
CA ILE A 18 -1.03 -4.35 -3.17
C ILE A 18 -1.35 -5.38 -2.11
N CYS A 19 -2.24 -5.02 -1.17
CA CYS A 19 -2.84 -5.97 -0.25
C CYS A 19 -4.36 -5.78 -0.14
N LEU A 20 -5.05 -6.87 0.14
CA LEU A 20 -6.48 -6.92 0.42
C LEU A 20 -6.65 -7.44 1.85
N THR A 21 -7.42 -6.74 2.66
CA THR A 21 -7.81 -7.20 4.00
C THR A 21 -9.30 -7.51 4.06
N ASP A 22 -9.73 -8.23 5.10
CA ASP A 22 -11.12 -8.17 5.55
C ASP A 22 -11.48 -6.74 6.05
N ALA A 23 -12.70 -6.56 6.55
CA ALA A 23 -13.14 -5.29 7.15
C ALA A 23 -13.41 -5.38 8.65
N GLN A 24 -12.84 -6.36 9.37
CA GLN A 24 -13.13 -6.57 10.80
C GLN A 24 -12.46 -5.48 11.67
N PRO A 25 -13.22 -4.60 12.34
CA PRO A 25 -12.62 -3.54 13.17
C PRO A 25 -12.07 -4.03 14.50
N ALA A 26 -12.56 -5.17 15.02
CA ALA A 26 -12.15 -5.71 16.32
C ALA A 26 -10.65 -6.02 16.36
N ALA A 27 -10.05 -5.92 17.54
CA ALA A 27 -8.63 -6.26 17.73
C ALA A 27 -8.33 -7.68 17.19
N PRO A 28 -7.25 -7.88 16.42
CA PRO A 28 -6.12 -6.97 16.19
C PRO A 28 -6.33 -5.92 15.08
N GLY A 29 -7.52 -5.84 14.48
CA GLY A 29 -7.88 -5.06 13.31
C GLY A 29 -8.00 -5.92 12.06
N PRO A 30 -8.21 -5.30 10.88
CA PRO A 30 -8.35 -6.04 9.65
C PRO A 30 -7.16 -6.94 9.35
N LEU A 31 -7.42 -8.14 8.85
CA LEU A 31 -6.40 -9.15 8.53
C LEU A 31 -6.16 -9.22 7.02
N ILE A 32 -4.89 -9.35 6.62
CA ILE A 32 -4.52 -9.49 5.21
C ILE A 32 -4.98 -10.86 4.70
N LEU A 33 -5.86 -10.85 3.69
CA LEU A 33 -6.33 -12.05 2.99
C LEU A 33 -5.52 -12.34 1.73
N TYR A 34 -4.94 -11.29 1.14
CA TYR A 34 -4.08 -11.38 -0.03
C TYR A 34 -3.04 -10.26 0.00
N ALA A 35 -1.83 -10.56 -0.47
CA ALA A 35 -0.79 -9.60 -0.77
C ALA A 35 0.01 -10.09 -1.98
N ASN A 36 0.47 -9.17 -2.83
CA ASN A 36 1.25 -9.51 -4.02
C ASN A 36 2.77 -9.53 -3.72
N PRO A 37 3.62 -10.06 -4.62
CA PRO A 37 5.06 -10.07 -4.45
C PRO A 37 5.69 -8.69 -4.17
N ALA A 38 5.19 -7.62 -4.81
CA ALA A 38 5.67 -6.26 -4.56
C ALA A 38 5.43 -5.81 -3.09
N PHE A 39 4.33 -6.24 -2.46
CA PHE A 39 4.08 -6.00 -1.04
C PHE A 39 5.09 -6.72 -0.14
N ALA A 40 5.46 -7.95 -0.46
CA ALA A 40 6.50 -8.68 0.28
C ALA A 40 7.86 -7.96 0.22
N LEU A 41 8.24 -7.44 -0.95
CA LEU A 41 9.46 -6.65 -1.13
C LEU A 41 9.41 -5.34 -0.34
N LEU A 42 8.30 -4.61 -0.43
CA LEU A 42 8.11 -3.34 0.26
C LEU A 42 8.21 -3.52 1.78
N THR A 43 7.56 -4.55 2.32
CA THR A 43 7.56 -4.80 3.77
C THR A 43 8.82 -5.53 4.25
N GLY A 44 9.59 -6.14 3.34
CA GLY A 44 10.71 -7.00 3.69
C GLY A 44 10.28 -8.24 4.47
N ARG A 45 9.04 -8.72 4.24
CA ARG A 45 8.48 -9.92 4.88
C ARG A 45 7.93 -10.89 3.83
N PRO A 46 8.14 -12.19 3.99
CA PRO A 46 7.60 -13.18 3.06
C PRO A 46 6.07 -13.21 3.12
N LEU A 47 5.42 -13.52 1.99
CA LEU A 47 3.97 -13.58 1.90
C LEU A 47 3.34 -14.49 2.96
N ALA A 48 3.99 -15.64 3.24
CA ALA A 48 3.54 -16.60 4.24
C ALA A 48 3.46 -16.03 5.67
N GLU A 49 4.23 -14.99 6.00
CA GLU A 49 4.19 -14.32 7.31
C GLU A 49 3.17 -13.19 7.39
N VAL A 50 2.74 -12.62 6.25
CA VAL A 50 1.84 -11.46 6.25
C VAL A 50 0.38 -11.85 6.07
N ILE A 51 0.08 -12.96 5.38
CA ILE A 51 -1.29 -13.46 5.26
C ILE A 51 -1.83 -13.86 6.64
N GLY A 52 -3.04 -13.39 6.97
CA GLY A 52 -3.69 -13.60 8.26
C GLY A 52 -3.20 -12.66 9.37
N VAL A 53 -2.31 -11.72 9.07
CA VAL A 53 -1.78 -10.75 10.04
C VAL A 53 -2.33 -9.36 9.75
N SER A 54 -2.55 -8.57 10.80
CA SER A 54 -3.00 -7.18 10.62
C SER A 54 -1.86 -6.29 10.09
N PRO A 55 -2.09 -5.43 9.06
CA PRO A 55 -1.09 -4.51 8.52
C PRO A 55 -0.46 -3.56 9.57
N ARG A 56 -1.08 -3.46 10.75
CA ARG A 56 -0.57 -2.70 11.90
C ARG A 56 0.82 -3.15 12.35
N PHE A 57 1.29 -4.36 11.96
CA PHE A 57 2.68 -4.78 12.20
C PHE A 57 3.72 -3.84 11.57
N MET A 58 3.35 -3.09 10.51
CA MET A 58 4.24 -2.13 9.86
C MET A 58 4.38 -0.82 10.65
N GLN A 59 3.53 -0.57 11.65
CA GLN A 59 3.52 0.67 12.41
C GLN A 59 4.52 0.58 13.57
N GLY A 60 5.11 1.72 13.93
CA GLY A 60 6.08 1.80 15.02
C GLY A 60 6.17 3.19 15.63
N ARG A 61 7.28 3.47 16.32
CA ARG A 61 7.43 4.66 17.17
C ARG A 61 7.26 5.98 16.45
N GLU A 62 7.72 6.10 15.20
CA GLU A 62 7.61 7.34 14.40
C GLU A 62 6.33 7.41 13.55
N THR A 63 5.46 6.39 13.62
CA THR A 63 4.16 6.41 12.95
C THR A 63 3.26 7.43 13.64
N ARG A 64 2.81 8.44 12.89
CA ARG A 64 2.06 9.57 13.46
C ARG A 64 0.61 9.18 13.76
N ARG A 65 0.24 9.24 15.05
CA ARG A 65 -1.13 8.93 15.50
C ARG A 65 -2.22 9.76 14.80
N PRO A 66 -2.08 11.10 14.62
CA PRO A 66 -3.10 11.87 13.91
C PRO A 66 -3.36 11.39 12.47
N THR A 67 -2.33 10.91 11.77
CA THR A 67 -2.50 10.35 10.43
C THR A 67 -3.25 9.02 10.47
N LEU A 68 -2.96 8.17 11.46
CA LEU A 68 -3.69 6.91 11.67
C LEU A 68 -5.15 7.15 12.05
N ASP A 69 -5.45 8.19 12.83
CA ASP A 69 -6.81 8.54 13.20
C ASP A 69 -7.59 9.04 11.98
N LEU A 70 -6.97 9.84 11.09
CA LEU A 70 -7.56 10.22 9.80
C LEU A 70 -7.79 9.02 8.88
N PHE A 71 -6.84 8.07 8.84
CA PHE A 71 -6.99 6.82 8.10
C PHE A 71 -8.19 6.02 8.61
N ALA A 72 -8.25 5.78 9.92
CA ALA A 72 -9.30 5.02 10.56
C ALA A 72 -10.67 5.68 10.35
N LYS A 73 -10.73 7.02 10.48
CA LYS A 73 -11.95 7.79 10.24
C LYS A 73 -12.43 7.64 8.79
N ALA A 74 -11.55 7.81 7.81
CA ALA A 74 -11.91 7.68 6.40
C ALA A 74 -12.51 6.31 6.09
N LEU A 75 -11.89 5.23 6.58
CA LEU A 75 -12.40 3.88 6.35
C LEU A 75 -13.72 3.60 7.08
N ALA A 76 -13.89 4.12 8.30
CA ALA A 76 -15.15 4.02 9.04
C ALA A 76 -16.29 4.79 8.34
N GLU A 77 -15.97 5.91 7.70
CA GLU A 77 -16.90 6.71 6.87
C GLU A 77 -17.07 6.14 5.45
N LYS A 78 -16.52 4.95 5.18
CA LYS A 78 -16.60 4.26 3.88
C LYS A 78 -15.99 5.09 2.74
N GLN A 79 -15.00 5.90 3.06
CA GLN A 79 -14.28 6.77 2.13
C GLN A 79 -12.87 6.23 1.84
N ARG A 80 -12.34 6.64 0.69
CA ARG A 80 -10.92 6.44 0.34
C ARG A 80 -10.02 7.21 1.31
N PHE A 81 -8.97 6.56 1.78
CA PHE A 81 -7.83 7.25 2.38
C PHE A 81 -6.70 7.38 1.35
N HIS A 82 -6.11 8.57 1.24
CA HIS A 82 -4.88 8.77 0.49
C HIS A 82 -3.93 9.69 1.25
N GLY A 83 -2.72 9.23 1.53
CA GLY A 83 -1.76 10.00 2.31
C GLY A 83 -0.47 9.25 2.59
N GLN A 84 0.41 9.83 3.41
CA GLN A 84 1.71 9.25 3.73
C GLN A 84 1.82 8.84 5.21
N ILE A 85 2.37 7.67 5.47
CA ILE A 85 2.56 7.08 6.80
C ILE A 85 4.00 6.59 6.94
N THR A 86 4.61 6.77 8.11
CA THR A 86 5.90 6.12 8.41
C THR A 86 5.64 4.67 8.82
N ASN A 87 6.19 3.74 8.06
CA ASN A 87 6.15 2.30 8.32
C ASN A 87 7.56 1.75 8.58
N TYR A 88 7.61 0.49 9.01
CA TYR A 88 8.81 -0.26 9.36
C TYR A 88 8.81 -1.59 8.63
N ARG A 89 9.95 -1.94 8.04
CA ARG A 89 10.17 -3.24 7.39
C ARG A 89 10.37 -4.35 8.42
N GLY A 90 10.41 -5.60 7.97
CA GLY A 90 10.72 -6.77 8.81
C GLY A 90 12.03 -6.65 9.59
N ASP A 91 13.02 -5.93 9.05
CA ASP A 91 14.32 -5.66 9.68
C ASP A 91 14.34 -4.41 10.58
N GLY A 92 13.21 -3.72 10.74
CA GLY A 92 13.08 -2.51 11.56
C GLY A 92 13.54 -1.22 10.87
N ARG A 93 13.99 -1.24 9.62
CA ARG A 93 14.25 0.00 8.86
C ARG A 93 12.96 0.73 8.58
N LYS A 94 12.95 2.03 8.86
CA LYS A 94 11.81 2.91 8.57
C LYS A 94 11.77 3.29 7.10
N TYR A 95 10.56 3.43 6.58
CA TYR A 95 10.29 3.99 5.27
C TYR A 95 9.02 4.83 5.31
N LEU A 96 8.93 5.83 4.44
CA LEU A 96 7.72 6.61 4.28
C LEU A 96 6.92 5.97 3.14
N VAL A 97 5.75 5.44 3.47
CA VAL A 97 4.83 4.87 2.49
C VAL A 97 3.79 5.92 2.12
N GLU A 98 3.52 6.08 0.83
CA GLU A 98 2.26 6.63 0.38
C GLU A 98 1.27 5.49 0.17
N ILE A 99 0.09 5.63 0.75
CA ILE A 99 -0.98 4.64 0.71
C ILE A 99 -2.23 5.24 0.07
N ASP A 100 -2.83 4.50 -0.87
CA ASP A 100 -4.19 4.69 -1.37
C ASP A 100 -5.01 3.48 -0.94
N CYS A 101 -5.88 3.66 0.07
CA CYS A 101 -6.70 2.60 0.62
C CYS A 101 -8.17 2.86 0.34
N ARG A 102 -8.86 1.85 -0.21
CA ARG A 102 -10.25 1.95 -0.67
C ARG A 102 -11.12 0.88 -0.01
N PRO A 103 -12.28 1.25 0.56
CA PRO A 103 -13.27 0.27 0.99
C PRO A 103 -13.94 -0.37 -0.22
N LEU A 104 -14.07 -1.70 -0.18
CA LEU A 104 -14.89 -2.46 -1.12
C LEU A 104 -16.21 -2.80 -0.44
N LEU A 105 -17.29 -2.17 -0.93
CA LEU A 105 -18.60 -2.25 -0.31
C LEU A 105 -19.36 -3.49 -0.78
N GLY A 106 -20.05 -4.13 0.17
CA GLY A 106 -21.00 -5.19 -0.10
C GLY A 106 -22.36 -4.65 -0.58
N PRO A 107 -23.32 -5.54 -0.87
CA PRO A 107 -24.67 -5.17 -1.30
C PRO A 107 -25.47 -4.33 -0.30
N ASP A 108 -25.14 -4.44 0.99
CA ASP A 108 -25.70 -3.66 2.10
C ASP A 108 -25.06 -2.26 2.25
N GLY A 109 -24.06 -1.95 1.42
CA GLY A 109 -23.29 -0.71 1.51
C GLY A 109 -22.31 -0.69 2.67
N GLU A 110 -22.04 -1.83 3.33
CA GLU A 110 -20.98 -1.93 4.34
C GLU A 110 -19.66 -2.40 3.73
N PRO A 111 -18.50 -1.93 4.22
CA PRO A 111 -17.21 -2.47 3.80
C PRO A 111 -17.12 -3.96 4.12
N THR A 112 -16.81 -4.75 3.10
CA THR A 112 -16.47 -6.19 3.27
C THR A 112 -14.97 -6.40 3.30
N HIS A 113 -14.23 -5.53 2.61
CA HIS A 113 -12.78 -5.59 2.46
C HIS A 113 -12.20 -4.18 2.34
N PHE A 114 -10.89 -4.08 2.55
CA PHE A 114 -10.11 -2.89 2.18
C PHE A 114 -9.01 -3.28 1.19
N LEU A 115 -8.89 -2.53 0.09
CA LEU A 115 -7.83 -2.70 -0.91
C LEU A 115 -6.85 -1.53 -0.78
N ALA A 116 -5.59 -1.85 -0.50
CA ALA A 116 -4.53 -0.86 -0.36
C ALA A 116 -3.50 -0.97 -1.49
N PHE A 117 -3.10 0.19 -2.01
CA PHE A 117 -1.98 0.36 -2.92
C PHE A 117 -0.91 1.17 -2.19
N GLU A 118 0.31 0.64 -2.16
CA GLU A 118 1.40 1.20 -1.38
C GLU A 118 2.64 1.43 -2.24
N ARG A 119 3.29 2.57 -2.02
CA ARG A 119 4.59 2.87 -2.61
C ARG A 119 5.48 3.59 -1.62
N GLU A 120 6.75 3.23 -1.58
CA GLU A 120 7.72 4.01 -0.83
C GLU A 120 7.97 5.35 -1.54
N VAL A 121 8.00 6.43 -0.76
CA VAL A 121 8.27 7.77 -1.26
C VAL A 121 9.33 8.47 -0.42
N ALA A 122 10.15 9.28 -1.07
CA ALA A 122 11.08 10.19 -0.42
C ALA A 122 10.55 11.61 -0.46
N ARG A 123 10.92 12.44 0.53
CA ARG A 123 10.66 13.88 0.44
C ARG A 123 11.55 14.48 -0.65
N ARG A 124 10.93 15.14 -1.63
CA ARG A 124 11.63 15.86 -2.68
C ARG A 124 12.52 16.95 -2.06
N ARG A 125 13.77 17.05 -2.53
CA ARG A 125 14.67 18.14 -2.16
C ARG A 125 14.31 19.41 -2.93
N GLY A 126 14.30 20.56 -2.26
CA GLY A 126 14.04 21.87 -2.86
C GLY A 126 12.62 22.41 -2.61
N ARG A 127 12.27 23.52 -3.26
CA ARG A 127 10.98 24.20 -3.07
C ARG A 127 9.86 23.26 -3.54
N PRO A 128 8.86 22.95 -2.68
CA PRO A 128 7.70 22.18 -3.10
C PRO A 128 7.01 22.86 -4.29
N GLY A 129 6.62 22.10 -5.31
CA GLY A 129 5.60 22.56 -6.25
C GLY A 129 4.33 22.92 -5.47
N SER A 130 3.52 23.84 -5.98
CA SER A 130 2.27 24.27 -5.33
C SER A 130 1.30 23.08 -5.18
N GLY A 131 1.36 22.36 -4.05
CA GLY A 131 0.52 21.21 -3.75
C GLY A 131 1.14 20.21 -2.76
N VAL A 132 0.36 19.24 -2.29
CA VAL A 132 0.85 18.11 -1.46
C VAL A 132 1.53 17.06 -2.36
N ALA A 133 1.02 16.84 -3.57
CA ALA A 133 1.57 15.89 -4.55
C ALA A 133 3.01 16.22 -5.00
N GLY A 134 3.42 17.49 -4.97
CA GLY A 134 4.77 17.92 -5.38
C GLY A 134 5.86 17.79 -4.30
N ARG A 135 5.52 17.28 -3.10
CA ARG A 135 6.47 17.15 -1.97
C ARG A 135 7.17 15.80 -1.87
N PHE A 136 6.64 14.78 -2.53
CA PHE A 136 7.14 13.42 -2.41
C PHE A 136 7.39 12.84 -3.81
N GLU A 137 8.47 12.06 -3.93
CA GLU A 137 8.82 11.36 -5.15
C GLU A 137 8.94 9.85 -4.86
N PRO A 138 8.48 8.96 -5.76
CA PRO A 138 8.64 7.53 -5.57
C PRO A 138 10.10 7.14 -5.41
N VAL A 139 10.39 6.26 -4.44
CA VAL A 139 11.70 5.63 -4.36
C VAL A 139 11.74 4.52 -5.42
N SER A 140 12.68 4.62 -6.37
CA SER A 140 12.86 3.59 -7.38
C SER A 140 13.37 2.30 -6.71
N VAL A 141 12.63 1.21 -6.89
CA VAL A 141 13.12 -0.13 -6.56
C VAL A 141 14.03 -0.58 -7.71
N PRO A 142 15.28 -0.99 -7.47
CA PRO A 142 16.14 -1.50 -8.52
C PRO A 142 15.50 -2.71 -9.23
N ASP A 143 15.63 -2.82 -10.55
CA ASP A 143 15.14 -3.98 -11.30
C ASP A 143 15.72 -5.31 -10.78
N SER A 144 16.93 -5.28 -10.22
CA SER A 144 17.56 -6.44 -9.56
C SER A 144 16.77 -6.99 -8.39
N ASP A 145 15.93 -6.16 -7.77
CA ASP A 145 15.21 -6.48 -6.55
C ASP A 145 13.75 -6.87 -6.86
N LEU A 146 13.30 -6.64 -8.10
CA LEU A 146 12.00 -7.10 -8.58
C LEU A 146 12.04 -8.61 -8.93
N PRO A 147 10.98 -9.38 -8.59
CA PRO A 147 10.71 -10.70 -9.14
C PRO A 147 10.80 -10.71 -10.66
N ALA A 148 11.26 -11.82 -11.25
CA ALA A 148 11.49 -11.93 -12.68
C ALA A 148 10.27 -11.50 -13.53
N ALA A 149 9.05 -11.83 -13.09
CA ALA A 149 7.81 -11.42 -13.75
C ALA A 149 7.60 -9.89 -13.78
N LEU A 150 8.01 -9.18 -12.72
CA LEU A 150 7.85 -7.72 -12.59
C LEU A 150 8.93 -6.93 -13.35
N ARG A 151 10.11 -7.52 -13.58
CA ARG A 151 11.21 -6.87 -14.35
C ARG A 151 10.81 -6.53 -15.78
N SER A 152 10.06 -7.41 -16.44
CA SER A 152 9.56 -7.19 -17.80
C SER A 152 8.54 -6.06 -17.91
N MET A 153 7.86 -5.70 -16.80
CA MET A 153 6.83 -4.67 -16.78
C MET A 153 7.33 -3.29 -16.33
N ALA A 154 8.42 -3.23 -15.56
CA ALA A 154 9.05 -1.97 -15.15
C ALA A 154 9.45 -1.08 -16.34
N ALA A 155 9.75 -1.68 -17.49
CA ALA A 155 10.03 -0.97 -18.75
C ALA A 155 8.87 -0.07 -19.26
N PHE A 156 7.62 -0.32 -18.83
CA PHE A 156 6.45 0.50 -19.19
C PHE A 156 6.17 1.65 -18.21
N ALA A 157 6.71 1.61 -16.99
CA ALA A 157 6.46 2.64 -15.97
C ALA A 157 7.30 3.92 -16.17
N SER A 158 8.32 3.86 -17.03
CA SER A 158 9.20 4.98 -17.38
C SER A 158 8.73 5.81 -18.58
N LEU A 159 7.42 5.87 -18.85
CA LEU A 159 6.91 6.87 -19.79
C LEU A 159 7.03 8.26 -19.13
N PRO A 160 7.72 9.22 -19.78
CA PRO A 160 7.68 10.61 -19.31
C PRO A 160 6.23 11.09 -19.29
N PRO A 161 5.88 12.07 -18.44
CA PRO A 161 4.56 12.69 -18.50
C PRO A 161 4.31 13.15 -19.93
N ALA A 162 3.14 12.82 -20.48
CA ALA A 162 2.72 13.34 -21.76
C ALA A 162 2.88 14.86 -21.74
N ALA A 163 3.74 15.37 -22.63
CA ALA A 163 3.90 16.80 -22.81
C ALA A 163 2.54 17.37 -23.27
N GLU A 164 2.06 18.41 -22.58
CA GLU A 164 0.97 19.27 -23.06
C GLU A 164 1.38 20.05 -24.31
#